data_AF-A0A8B7BEC4-F1
#
_entry.id   AF-A0A8B7BEC4-F1
#
_cell.length_a   1.000
_cell.length_b   1.000
_cell.length_c   1.000
_cell.angle_alpha   90.00
_cell.angle_beta   90.00
_cell.angle_gamma   90.00
#
_symmetry.space_group_name_H-M   'P 1'
#
loop_
_entity.id
_entity.type
_entity.pdbx_description
1 polymer ?
#
loop_
_entity_poly.entity_id
_entity_poly.type
_entity_poly.pdbx_seq_one_letter_code
_entity_poly.pdbx_strand_id
1 'polypeptide(L)'
;CSTCQQRLFLFIRREGIRQYGKCVHDCPPGYFGVRGQEVNRCKKCGATCENCFSQDFCIRCKRRFYLHKGKCLPTCPLGTVAHQNTRECQEECELGPWGNWSPCTHNGK
;
A
#
# COMPACT_ATOMS: atom_id res chain seq x y z
N CYS A 1 25.23 -10.89 4.08
CA CYS A 1 25.50 -9.52 4.55
C CYS A 1 24.71 -9.24 5.82
N SER A 2 25.32 -8.73 6.88
CA SER A 2 24.63 -8.32 8.13
C SER A 2 24.41 -6.81 8.20
N THR A 3 25.26 -6.01 7.54
CA THR A 3 25.18 -4.54 7.50
C THR A 3 25.42 -4.05 6.07
N CYS A 4 24.76 -2.97 5.68
CA CYS A 4 24.89 -2.37 4.35
C CYS A 4 25.44 -0.95 4.46
N GLN A 5 26.04 -0.44 3.39
CA GLN A 5 26.38 0.98 3.29
C GLN A 5 25.14 1.85 3.51
N GLN A 6 25.31 3.06 4.05
CA GLN A 6 24.19 3.95 4.44
C GLN A 6 23.22 4.31 3.31
N ARG A 7 23.59 4.10 2.04
CA ARG A 7 22.73 4.35 0.87
C ARG A 7 21.93 3.13 0.40
N LEU A 8 22.28 1.93 0.88
CA LEU A 8 21.69 0.67 0.45
C LEU A 8 20.71 0.15 1.50
N PHE A 9 19.73 -0.63 1.06
CA PHE A 9 18.78 -1.35 1.91
C PHE A 9 19.18 -2.82 2.06
N LEU A 10 19.17 -3.30 3.31
CA LEU A 10 19.33 -4.71 3.62
C LEU A 10 18.02 -5.45 3.30
N PHE A 11 18.09 -6.37 2.35
CA PHE A 11 17.02 -7.28 1.97
C PHE A 11 17.37 -8.71 2.40
N ILE A 12 16.52 -9.35 3.20
CA ILE A 12 16.70 -10.74 3.63
C ILE A 12 16.00 -11.66 2.62
N ARG A 13 16.80 -12.40 1.83
CA ARG A 13 16.29 -13.41 0.89
C ARG A 13 16.21 -14.77 1.58
N ARG A 14 15.11 -15.49 1.35
CA ARG A 14 14.90 -16.87 1.83
C ARG A 14 15.04 -17.84 0.66
N GLU A 15 15.85 -18.86 0.82
CA GLU A 15 16.10 -19.89 -0.20
C GLU A 15 16.10 -21.26 0.51
N GLY A 16 14.94 -21.93 0.47
CA GLY A 16 14.66 -23.07 1.34
C GLY A 16 14.68 -22.65 2.81
N ILE A 17 15.54 -23.30 3.60
CA ILE A 17 15.73 -23.03 5.04
C ILE A 17 16.77 -21.92 5.26
N ARG A 18 17.56 -21.58 4.25
CA ARG A 18 18.64 -20.59 4.37
C ARG A 18 18.10 -19.17 4.25
N GLN A 19 18.66 -18.27 5.04
CA GLN A 19 18.43 -16.84 4.93
C GLN A 19 19.76 -16.11 4.73
N TYR A 20 19.83 -15.23 3.73
CA TYR A 20 20.99 -14.38 3.52
C TYR A 20 20.57 -12.95 3.22
N GLY A 21 21.31 -12.00 3.79
CA GLY A 21 21.13 -10.58 3.52
C GLY A 21 21.85 -10.14 2.24
N LYS A 22 21.12 -9.47 1.35
CA LYS A 22 21.59 -8.77 0.16
C LYS A 22 21.41 -7.27 0.35
N CYS A 23 22.40 -6.46 -0.04
CA CYS A 23 22.24 -5.01 -0.08
C CYS A 23 21.74 -4.61 -1.47
N VAL A 24 20.67 -3.82 -1.52
CA VAL A 24 20.03 -3.37 -2.77
C VAL A 24 19.81 -1.86 -2.74
N HIS A 25 19.79 -1.21 -3.90
CA HIS A 25 19.45 0.21 -4.01
C HIS A 25 17.96 0.44 -3.76
N ASP A 26 17.13 -0.40 -4.39
CA ASP A 26 15.67 -0.37 -4.26
C ASP A 26 15.15 -1.71 -3.76
N CYS A 27 14.13 -1.66 -2.90
CA CYS A 27 13.49 -2.86 -2.41
C CYS A 27 12.68 -3.54 -3.52
N PRO A 28 12.70 -4.89 -3.58
CA PRO A 28 11.97 -5.63 -4.61
C PRO A 28 10.44 -5.50 -4.44
N PRO A 29 9.64 -5.84 -5.47
CA PRO A 29 8.18 -5.80 -5.40
C PRO A 29 7.64 -6.57 -4.18
N GLY A 30 6.60 -6.01 -3.52
CA GLY A 30 6.08 -6.54 -2.26
C GLY A 30 6.88 -6.17 -1.01
N TYR A 31 7.91 -5.32 -1.15
CA TYR A 31 8.67 -4.75 -0.04
C TYR A 31 8.77 -3.23 -0.16
N PHE A 32 8.93 -2.56 0.97
CA PHE A 32 9.17 -1.12 1.06
C PHE A 32 10.43 -0.85 1.88
N GLY A 33 11.14 0.22 1.53
CA GLY A 33 12.35 0.63 2.20
C GLY A 33 12.04 1.38 3.50
N VAL A 34 12.63 0.94 4.61
CA VAL A 34 12.59 1.65 5.89
C VAL A 34 13.99 2.14 6.23
N ARG A 35 14.12 3.45 6.40
CA ARG A 35 15.37 4.05 6.90
C ARG A 35 15.39 3.96 8.41
N GLY A 36 16.28 3.13 8.94
CA GLY A 36 16.51 2.98 10.38
C GLY A 36 17.69 3.85 10.83
N GLN A 37 17.84 4.03 12.15
CA GLN A 37 18.97 4.76 12.71
C GLN A 37 20.33 4.08 12.41
N GLU A 38 20.35 2.74 12.39
CA GLU A 38 21.59 1.98 12.17
C GLU A 38 21.68 1.36 10.76
N VAL A 39 20.57 0.81 10.25
CA VAL A 39 20.54 0.07 8.98
C VAL A 39 19.22 0.33 8.26
N ASN A 40 19.30 0.72 6.99
CA ASN A 40 18.15 0.74 6.10
C ASN A 40 17.78 -0.69 5.70
N ARG A 41 16.50 -1.02 5.74
CA ARG A 41 16.03 -2.40 5.56
C ARG A 41 14.77 -2.45 4.71
N CYS A 42 14.65 -3.49 3.90
CA CYS A 42 13.43 -3.77 3.16
C CYS A 42 12.46 -4.55 4.05
N LYS A 43 11.31 -3.96 4.34
CA LYS A 43 10.21 -4.63 5.05
C LYS A 43 9.17 -5.12 4.07
N LYS A 44 8.59 -6.29 4.33
CA LYS A 44 7.54 -6.86 3.50
C LYS A 44 6.24 -6.08 3.68
N CYS A 45 5.53 -5.81 2.59
CA CYS A 45 4.19 -5.24 2.65
C CYS A 45 3.20 -6.18 3.37
N GLY A 46 2.08 -5.61 3.83
CA GLY A 46 0.99 -6.37 4.43
C GLY A 46 0.43 -7.46 3.51
N ALA A 47 -0.22 -8.47 4.08
CA ALA A 47 -0.67 -9.65 3.34
C ALA A 47 -1.65 -9.35 2.19
N THR A 48 -2.43 -8.27 2.31
CA THR A 48 -3.44 -7.84 1.33
C THR A 48 -2.91 -6.83 0.30
N CYS A 49 -1.69 -6.33 0.52
CA CYS A 49 -1.07 -5.29 -0.30
C CYS A 49 -0.02 -5.89 -1.25
N GLU A 50 -0.02 -5.44 -2.49
CA GLU A 50 0.96 -5.82 -3.50
C GLU A 50 2.14 -4.85 -3.50
N ASN A 51 1.87 -3.54 -3.52
CA ASN A 51 2.88 -2.48 -3.41
C ASN A 51 2.48 -1.50 -2.32
N CYS A 52 3.38 -1.26 -1.37
CA CYS A 52 3.15 -0.35 -0.25
C CYS A 52 4.22 0.73 -0.20
N PHE A 53 3.83 1.91 0.26
CA PHE A 53 4.74 3.01 0.59
C PHE A 53 5.29 2.84 2.01
N SER A 54 4.42 2.44 2.93
CA SER A 54 4.75 2.19 4.33
C SER A 54 4.02 0.95 4.85
N GLN A 55 4.19 0.63 6.12
CA GLN A 55 3.49 -0.47 6.77
C GLN A 55 1.95 -0.30 6.69
N ASP A 56 1.49 0.95 6.84
CA ASP A 56 0.06 1.29 6.96
C ASP A 56 -0.52 1.90 5.68
N PHE A 57 0.32 2.21 4.70
CA PHE A 57 -0.07 2.84 3.45
C PHE A 57 0.29 1.97 2.25
N CYS A 58 -0.73 1.34 1.68
CA CYS A 58 -0.70 0.59 0.45
C CYS A 58 -0.96 1.49 -0.77
N ILE A 59 -0.18 1.31 -1.82
CA ILE A 59 -0.35 1.98 -3.11
C ILE A 59 -1.17 1.09 -4.05
N ARG A 60 -0.96 -0.23 -4.01
CA ARG A 60 -1.68 -1.19 -4.85
C ARG A 60 -2.06 -2.45 -4.09
N CYS A 61 -3.35 -2.75 -4.07
CA CYS A 61 -3.88 -3.96 -3.44
C CYS A 61 -3.75 -5.19 -4.34
N LYS A 62 -3.68 -6.37 -3.70
CA LYS A 62 -3.73 -7.65 -4.43
C LYS A 62 -5.10 -7.82 -5.11
N ARG A 63 -5.15 -8.72 -6.11
CA ARG A 63 -6.42 -9.17 -6.70
C ARG A 63 -7.38 -9.62 -5.59
N ARG A 64 -8.67 -9.26 -5.70
CA ARG A 64 -9.75 -9.47 -4.71
C ARG A 64 -9.86 -8.44 -3.57
N PHE A 65 -8.97 -7.45 -3.51
CA PHE A 65 -9.07 -6.36 -2.53
C PHE A 65 -9.25 -5.01 -3.23
N TYR A 66 -9.94 -4.11 -2.55
CA TYR A 66 -10.18 -2.73 -2.97
C TYR A 66 -9.33 -1.78 -2.13
N LEU A 67 -8.72 -0.79 -2.79
CA LEU A 67 -7.95 0.24 -2.12
C LEU A 67 -8.88 1.32 -1.57
N HIS A 68 -8.77 1.61 -0.28
CA HIS A 68 -9.48 2.69 0.39
C HIS A 68 -8.56 3.37 1.41
N LYS A 69 -8.27 4.66 1.20
CA LYS A 69 -7.44 5.49 2.10
C LYS A 69 -6.11 4.80 2.50
N GLY A 70 -5.43 4.19 1.53
CA GLY A 70 -4.16 3.48 1.74
C GLY A 70 -4.31 2.07 2.36
N LYS A 71 -5.51 1.57 2.59
CA LYS A 71 -5.76 0.21 3.10
C LYS A 71 -6.43 -0.66 2.05
N CYS A 72 -6.15 -1.95 2.11
CA CYS A 72 -6.75 -2.95 1.22
C CYS A 72 -7.84 -3.71 1.97
N LEU A 73 -9.08 -3.56 1.50
CA LEU A 73 -10.27 -4.16 2.11
C LEU A 73 -10.93 -5.16 1.15
N PRO A 74 -11.54 -6.25 1.63
CA PRO A 74 -12.24 -7.20 0.77
C PRO A 74 -13.52 -6.59 0.17
N THR A 75 -14.14 -5.65 0.87
CA THR A 75 -15.36 -4.93 0.47
C THR A 75 -15.20 -3.44 0.80
N CYS A 76 -15.82 -2.57 -0.01
CA CYS A 76 -15.80 -1.14 0.25
C CYS A 76 -16.68 -0.76 1.47
N PRO A 77 -16.25 0.22 2.29
CA PRO A 77 -17.05 0.70 3.41
C PRO A 77 -18.32 1.42 2.94
N LEU A 78 -19.29 1.59 3.86
CA LEU A 78 -20.53 2.34 3.62
C LEU A 78 -20.23 3.76 3.11
N GLY A 79 -21.03 4.24 2.14
CA GLY A 79 -20.81 5.54 1.48
C GLY A 79 -19.74 5.52 0.39
N THR A 80 -19.18 4.35 0.06
CA THR A 80 -18.23 4.20 -1.04
C THR A 80 -18.59 3.05 -1.95
N VAL A 81 -18.39 3.25 -3.25
CA VAL A 81 -18.65 2.27 -4.30
C VAL A 81 -17.36 1.72 -4.87
N ALA A 82 -17.37 0.43 -5.16
CA ALA A 82 -16.24 -0.27 -5.75
C ALA A 82 -16.17 0.04 -7.25
N HIS A 83 -15.17 0.81 -7.67
CA HIS A 83 -14.97 1.11 -9.07
C HIS A 83 -14.28 -0.09 -9.77
N GLN A 84 -14.98 -0.74 -10.71
CA GLN A 84 -14.56 -2.03 -11.27
C GLN A 84 -13.24 -1.94 -12.06
N ASN A 85 -12.95 -0.79 -12.70
CA ASN A 85 -11.74 -0.63 -13.51
C ASN A 85 -10.48 -0.39 -12.66
N THR A 86 -10.58 0.41 -11.60
CA THR A 86 -9.44 0.81 -10.78
C THR A 86 -9.25 -0.07 -9.55
N ARG A 87 -10.28 -0.80 -9.12
CA ARG A 87 -10.31 -1.57 -7.86
C ARG A 87 -10.04 -0.69 -6.65
N GLU A 88 -10.68 0.48 -6.67
CA GLU A 88 -10.61 1.49 -5.61
C GLU A 88 -12.02 1.75 -5.09
N CYS A 89 -12.11 2.06 -3.80
CA CYS A 89 -13.36 2.51 -3.18
C CYS A 89 -13.42 4.03 -3.31
N GLN A 90 -14.32 4.52 -4.15
CA GLN A 90 -14.56 5.94 -4.34
C GLN A 90 -15.82 6.36 -3.59
N GLU A 91 -15.82 7.57 -3.05
CA GLU A 91 -16.99 8.15 -2.39
C GLU A 91 -18.12 8.33 -3.41
N GLU A 92 -19.32 7.91 -3.02
CA GLU A 92 -20.53 8.13 -3.82
C GLU A 92 -21.00 9.56 -3.56
N CYS A 93 -20.52 10.50 -4.38
CA CYS A 93 -20.93 11.90 -4.32
C CYS A 93 -22.09 12.13 -5.29
N GLU A 94 -23.27 12.47 -4.76
CA GLU A 94 -24.29 13.08 -5.59
C GLU A 94 -23.90 14.52 -5.90
N LEU A 95 -23.93 14.88 -7.17
CA LEU A 95 -23.71 16.25 -7.60
C LEU A 95 -24.90 17.09 -7.13
N GLY A 96 -24.62 18.06 -6.27
CA GLY A 96 -25.62 19.04 -5.85
C GLY A 96 -26.12 19.89 -7.04
N PRO A 97 -27.05 20.83 -6.79
CA PRO A 97 -27.64 21.67 -7.84
C PRO A 97 -26.62 22.47 -8.66
N TRP A 98 -25.41 22.65 -8.12
CA TRP A 98 -24.31 23.40 -8.71
C TRP A 98 -23.27 22.49 -9.41
N GLY A 99 -23.61 21.22 -9.62
CA GLY A 99 -22.75 20.25 -10.29
C GLY A 99 -21.45 20.00 -9.50
N ASN A 100 -20.32 20.06 -10.20
CA ASN A 100 -18.99 19.70 -9.68
C ASN A 100 -18.38 20.70 -8.67
N TRP A 101 -19.06 21.82 -8.41
CA TRP A 101 -18.65 22.82 -7.41
C TRP A 101 -19.34 22.63 -6.05
N SER A 102 -20.25 21.66 -5.97
CA SER A 102 -20.98 21.33 -4.75
C SER A 102 -20.07 20.59 -3.76
N PRO A 103 -20.13 20.87 -2.46
CA PRO A 103 -19.58 19.98 -1.43
C PRO A 103 -20.18 18.58 -1.59
N CYS A 104 -19.37 17.52 -1.48
CA CYS A 104 -19.87 16.15 -1.55
C CYS A 104 -20.78 15.87 -0.35
N THR A 105 -22.07 15.70 -0.59
CA THR A 105 -23.05 15.32 0.43
C THR A 105 -23.15 13.80 0.48
N HIS A 106 -22.62 13.20 1.55
CA HIS A 106 -22.79 11.77 1.80
C HIS A 106 -24.23 11.52 2.23
N ASN A 107 -24.97 10.67 1.50
CA ASN A 107 -26.34 10.35 1.87
C ASN A 107 -26.32 9.41 3.09
N GLY A 108 -26.44 10.01 4.28
CA GLY A 108 -26.29 9.31 5.55
C GLY A 108 -26.56 10.19 6.77
N LYS A 109 -27.75 10.81 6.79
CA LYS A 109 -28.32 11.78 7.76
C LYS A 109 -27.99 13.25 7.50
#